data_AF-A0A7C3FWJ5-F1
#
_entry.id   AF-A0A7C3FWJ5-F1
#
_cell.length_a   1.000
_cell.length_b   1.000
_cell.length_c   1.000
_cell.angle_alpha   90.00
_cell.angle_beta   90.00
_cell.angle_gamma   90.00
#
_symmetry.space_group_name_H-M   'P 1'
#
loop_
_entity.id
_entity.type
_entity.pdbx_description
1 polymer ?
#
loop_
_entity_poly.entity_id
_entity_poly.type
_entity_poly.pdbx_seq_one_letter_code
_entity_poly.pdbx_strand_id
1 'polypeptide(L)'
;MKKRRSKLTAEELEKKHQVALNTFVREVWGEIPAETEVKLKSLKAWGFDLIFGLRGGEEAVFVSETEKGREVGDVYEEAGETFEVREIVKELPKGAKLLVRVALEERRGVIRAYYRSPRGEETELFVLPAAELLLAYFKKRGFGKLLEAFHSSGLATEFIQKNGEEGRAYPFEALPPKMRRALREARDVLKKHAGVGRFTLVYFGKNKDDEDRYVVTWLLPTIRLFDVDVAEHVDKLLAALD
;
A
#
# COMPACT_ATOMS: atom_id res chain seq x y z
N MET A 1 11.03 -2.25 45.30
CA MET A 1 10.46 -2.52 43.96
C MET A 1 9.55 -3.73 44.01
N LYS A 2 8.23 -3.57 43.86
CA LYS A 2 7.30 -4.72 43.74
C LYS A 2 7.48 -5.35 42.35
N LYS A 3 7.90 -6.62 42.27
CA LYS A 3 7.88 -7.41 41.03
C LYS A 3 6.42 -7.45 40.53
N ARG A 4 6.10 -6.77 39.42
CA ARG A 4 4.82 -6.95 38.72
C ARG A 4 4.77 -8.40 38.24
N ARG A 5 4.00 -9.26 38.92
CA ARG A 5 3.68 -10.61 38.41
C ARG A 5 2.81 -10.45 37.15
N SER A 6 3.12 -11.23 36.11
CA SER A 6 2.30 -11.34 34.90
C SER A 6 0.85 -11.66 35.28
N LYS A 7 -0.12 -11.01 34.62
CA LYS A 7 -1.56 -11.27 34.81
C LYS A 7 -2.07 -12.50 34.03
N LEU A 8 -1.22 -13.13 33.22
CA LEU A 8 -1.61 -14.27 32.39
C LEU A 8 -1.59 -15.57 33.19
N THR A 9 -2.62 -16.38 33.01
CA THR A 9 -2.71 -17.76 33.47
C THR A 9 -1.70 -18.65 32.72
N ALA A 10 -1.41 -19.84 33.28
CA ALA A 10 -0.53 -20.80 32.63
C ALA A 10 -1.09 -21.28 31.27
N GLU A 11 -2.41 -21.42 31.15
CA GLU A 11 -3.08 -21.80 29.91
C GLU A 11 -2.97 -20.71 28.85
N GLU A 12 -3.16 -19.44 29.21
CA GLU A 12 -2.98 -18.31 28.30
C GLU A 12 -1.52 -18.17 27.86
N LEU A 13 -0.56 -18.46 28.77
CA LEU A 13 0.86 -18.46 28.44
C LEU A 13 1.20 -19.56 27.43
N GLU A 14 0.65 -20.77 27.61
CA GLU A 14 0.85 -21.88 26.68
C GLU A 14 0.23 -21.59 25.32
N LYS A 15 -1.00 -21.05 25.27
CA LYS A 15 -1.61 -20.62 24.01
C LYS A 15 -0.74 -19.59 23.29
N LYS A 16 -0.26 -18.57 24.01
CA LYS A 16 0.65 -17.55 23.47
C LYS A 16 1.97 -18.16 22.99
N HIS A 17 2.51 -19.13 23.70
CA HIS A 17 3.72 -19.86 23.31
C HIS A 17 3.50 -20.61 21.99
N GLN A 18 2.40 -21.36 21.87
CA GLN A 18 2.05 -22.12 20.66
C GLN A 18 1.84 -21.20 19.45
N VAL A 19 1.16 -20.05 19.65
CA VAL A 19 1.02 -19.03 18.61
C VAL A 19 2.38 -18.49 18.19
N ALA A 20 3.26 -18.15 19.14
CA ALA A 20 4.58 -17.62 18.83
C ALA A 20 5.45 -18.61 18.03
N LEU A 21 5.43 -19.90 18.39
CA LEU A 21 6.17 -20.94 17.67
C LEU A 21 5.60 -21.24 16.28
N ASN A 22 4.27 -21.19 16.14
CA ASN A 22 3.56 -21.55 14.90
C ASN A 22 3.06 -20.32 14.13
N THR A 23 3.68 -19.17 14.34
CA THR A 23 3.53 -18.02 13.44
C THR A 23 4.52 -18.19 12.30
N PHE A 24 4.00 -18.43 11.10
CA PHE A 24 4.83 -18.61 9.92
C PHE A 24 5.19 -17.26 9.33
N VAL A 25 6.50 -16.99 9.28
CA VAL A 25 7.03 -15.70 8.81
C VAL A 25 7.68 -15.85 7.44
N ARG A 26 7.41 -14.88 6.57
CA ARG A 26 8.19 -14.58 5.37
C ARG A 26 8.61 -13.14 5.47
N GLU A 27 9.90 -12.89 5.44
CA GLU A 27 10.43 -11.55 5.52
C GLU A 27 11.62 -11.37 4.58
N VAL A 28 11.72 -10.17 4.04
CA VAL A 28 12.88 -9.67 3.32
C VAL A 28 13.18 -8.32 3.94
N TRP A 29 14.36 -8.19 4.54
CA TRP A 29 14.80 -6.96 5.16
C TRP A 29 15.76 -6.22 4.24
N GLY A 30 15.68 -4.89 4.30
CA GLY A 30 16.49 -3.99 3.50
C GLY A 30 16.03 -2.55 3.74
N GLU A 31 16.61 -1.63 2.98
CA GLU A 31 16.21 -0.24 3.03
C GLU A 31 14.87 -0.04 2.31
N ILE A 32 13.93 0.62 2.97
CA ILE A 32 12.68 1.04 2.34
C ILE A 32 13.06 2.11 1.30
N PRO A 33 12.68 1.94 0.01
CA PRO A 33 13.01 2.94 -1.00
C PRO A 33 12.46 4.31 -0.62
N ALA A 34 13.34 5.31 -0.53
CA ALA A 34 12.94 6.69 -0.26
C ALA A 34 12.22 7.33 -1.45
N GLU A 35 12.56 6.89 -2.66
CA GLU A 35 12.02 7.36 -3.93
C GLU A 35 11.77 6.18 -4.88
N THR A 36 10.75 6.31 -5.74
CA THR A 36 10.58 5.43 -6.90
C THR A 36 10.11 6.23 -8.11
N GLU A 37 10.60 5.82 -9.28
CA GLU A 37 10.03 6.27 -10.55
C GLU A 37 8.70 5.56 -10.81
N VAL A 38 7.73 6.30 -11.35
CA VAL A 38 6.39 5.81 -11.66
C VAL A 38 6.01 6.16 -13.08
N LYS A 39 5.16 5.33 -13.67
CA LYS A 39 4.65 5.55 -15.03
C LYS A 39 3.46 6.51 -14.98
N LEU A 40 3.24 7.28 -16.05
CA LEU A 40 2.08 8.15 -16.18
C LEU A 40 0.74 7.42 -15.99
N LYS A 41 0.66 6.15 -16.44
CA LYS A 41 -0.52 5.29 -16.21
C LYS A 41 -0.83 5.07 -14.72
N SER A 42 0.19 5.07 -13.86
CA SER A 42 0.03 4.88 -12.41
C SER A 42 -0.58 6.14 -11.79
N LEU A 43 -0.11 7.33 -12.18
CA LEU A 43 -0.69 8.61 -11.76
C LEU A 43 -2.20 8.69 -12.07
N LYS A 44 -2.60 8.29 -13.28
CA LYS A 44 -4.02 8.19 -13.68
C LYS A 44 -4.79 7.15 -12.85
N ALA A 45 -4.15 6.01 -12.57
CA ALA A 45 -4.74 4.99 -11.72
C ALA A 45 -4.99 5.50 -10.29
N TRP A 46 -4.16 6.42 -9.78
CA TRP A 46 -4.34 7.04 -8.46
C TRP A 46 -5.40 8.13 -8.43
N GLY A 47 -5.87 8.62 -9.58
CA GLY A 47 -6.89 9.68 -9.62
C GLY A 47 -6.49 10.95 -10.34
N PHE A 48 -5.30 11.03 -10.92
CA PHE A 48 -4.76 12.30 -11.41
C PHE A 48 -4.38 12.27 -12.89
N ASP A 49 -4.73 13.33 -13.60
CA ASP A 49 -4.17 13.64 -14.91
C ASP A 49 -3.04 14.66 -14.77
N LEU A 50 -1.95 14.43 -15.49
CA LEU A 50 -0.85 15.38 -15.59
C LEU A 50 -1.16 16.41 -16.67
N ILE A 51 -0.96 17.68 -16.36
CA ILE A 51 -1.32 18.81 -17.21
C ILE A 51 -0.10 19.71 -17.41
N PHE A 52 0.14 20.11 -18.66
CA PHE A 52 0.96 21.28 -18.99
C PHE A 52 0.03 22.43 -19.30
N GLY A 53 0.24 23.58 -18.65
CA GLY A 53 -0.73 24.66 -18.67
C GLY A 53 -0.19 25.94 -18.06
N LEU A 54 -1.11 26.83 -17.69
CA LEU A 54 -0.77 27.99 -16.87
C LEU A 54 -1.28 27.81 -15.45
N ARG A 55 -0.48 28.25 -14.48
CA ARG A 55 -0.84 28.39 -13.08
C ARG A 55 -0.51 29.81 -12.67
N GLY A 56 -1.52 30.60 -12.28
CA GLY A 56 -1.33 32.02 -11.98
C GLY A 56 -0.85 32.87 -13.17
N GLY A 57 -1.08 32.39 -14.41
CA GLY A 57 -0.60 33.04 -15.64
C GLY A 57 0.81 32.64 -16.09
N GLU A 58 1.53 31.82 -15.31
CA GLU A 58 2.87 31.33 -15.64
C GLU A 58 2.83 29.88 -16.13
N GLU A 59 3.74 29.51 -17.04
CA GLU A 59 3.85 28.13 -17.53
C GLU A 59 4.21 27.17 -16.39
N ALA A 60 3.39 26.13 -16.23
CA ALA A 60 3.53 25.19 -15.13
C ALA A 60 3.13 23.77 -15.54
N VAL A 61 3.65 22.81 -14.78
CA VAL A 61 3.22 21.42 -14.76
C VAL A 61 2.47 21.17 -13.46
N PHE A 62 1.25 20.67 -13.55
CA PHE A 62 0.42 20.38 -12.38
C PHE A 62 -0.46 19.16 -12.64
N VAL A 63 -1.23 18.77 -11.62
CA VAL A 63 -2.22 17.69 -11.74
C VAL A 63 -3.62 18.21 -11.53
N SER A 64 -4.60 17.50 -12.09
CA SER A 64 -6.01 17.65 -11.73
C SER A 64 -6.61 16.28 -11.46
N GLU A 65 -7.62 16.23 -10.60
CA GLU A 65 -8.39 15.02 -10.37
C GLU A 65 -9.10 14.60 -11.66
N THR A 66 -8.92 13.35 -12.09
CA THR A 66 -9.52 12.81 -13.32
C THR A 66 -11.06 12.92 -13.29
N GLU A 67 -11.68 12.84 -12.11
CA GLU A 67 -13.14 12.93 -11.95
C GLU A 67 -13.70 14.33 -12.26
N LYS A 68 -12.86 15.37 -12.23
CA LYS A 68 -13.26 16.73 -12.63
C LYS A 68 -13.42 16.87 -14.14
N GLY A 69 -13.00 15.87 -14.92
CA GLY A 69 -13.26 15.80 -16.36
C GLY A 69 -12.73 17.01 -17.14
N ARG A 70 -11.57 17.54 -16.75
CA ARG A 70 -10.96 18.72 -17.39
C ARG A 70 -10.65 18.45 -18.85
N GLU A 71 -10.81 19.47 -19.68
CA GLU A 71 -10.51 19.45 -21.12
C GLU A 71 -9.47 20.51 -21.50
N VAL A 72 -8.85 20.34 -22.68
CA VAL A 72 -7.92 21.35 -23.20
C VAL A 72 -8.68 22.63 -23.55
N GLY A 73 -8.18 23.77 -23.05
CA GLY A 73 -8.83 25.07 -23.14
C GLY A 73 -9.60 25.47 -21.88
N ASP A 74 -9.78 24.56 -20.91
CA ASP A 74 -10.43 24.88 -19.65
C ASP A 74 -9.65 25.93 -18.86
N VAL A 75 -10.37 26.92 -18.33
CA VAL A 75 -9.87 27.89 -17.36
C VAL A 75 -10.73 27.77 -16.10
N TYR A 76 -10.09 27.60 -14.94
CA TYR A 76 -10.80 27.44 -13.67
C TYR A 76 -10.01 28.03 -12.49
N GLU A 77 -10.70 28.25 -11.38
CA GLU A 77 -10.09 28.68 -10.13
C GLU A 77 -10.18 27.55 -9.10
N GLU A 78 -9.08 27.29 -8.40
CA GLU A 78 -9.00 26.30 -7.33
C GLU A 78 -8.06 26.81 -6.24
N ALA A 79 -8.48 26.72 -4.98
CA ALA A 79 -7.73 27.22 -3.82
C ALA A 79 -7.25 28.69 -3.94
N GLY A 80 -8.02 29.53 -4.66
CA GLY A 80 -7.71 30.95 -4.88
C GLY A 80 -6.67 31.21 -5.99
N GLU A 81 -6.35 30.20 -6.81
CA GLU A 81 -5.40 30.30 -7.90
C GLU A 81 -6.06 29.91 -9.23
N THR A 82 -5.71 30.64 -10.29
CA THR A 82 -6.25 30.40 -11.65
C THR A 82 -5.39 29.41 -12.41
N PHE A 83 -6.03 28.44 -13.05
CA PHE A 83 -5.41 27.40 -13.87
C PHE A 83 -5.97 27.44 -15.30
N GLU A 84 -5.10 27.26 -16.28
CA GLU A 84 -5.45 27.08 -17.70
C GLU A 84 -4.87 25.74 -18.18
N VAL A 85 -5.73 24.89 -18.74
CA VAL A 85 -5.33 23.59 -19.28
C VAL A 85 -4.92 23.75 -20.74
N ARG A 86 -3.62 23.65 -21.05
CA ARG A 86 -3.12 23.71 -22.43
C ARG A 86 -2.93 22.33 -23.04
N GLU A 87 -2.49 21.37 -22.25
CA GLU A 87 -2.29 19.99 -22.67
C GLU A 87 -2.57 19.03 -21.51
N ILE A 88 -3.35 17.99 -21.77
CA ILE A 88 -3.46 16.82 -20.88
C ILE A 88 -2.47 15.77 -21.39
N VAL A 89 -1.44 15.52 -20.60
CA VAL A 89 -0.29 14.71 -21.01
C VAL A 89 -0.73 13.27 -21.25
N LYS A 90 -0.46 12.76 -22.46
CA LYS A 90 -0.71 11.36 -22.85
C LYS A 90 0.55 10.51 -22.79
N GLU A 91 1.70 11.11 -23.06
CA GLU A 91 3.02 10.49 -22.98
C GLU A 91 4.00 11.50 -22.39
N LEU A 92 4.90 11.04 -21.51
CA LEU A 92 5.90 11.92 -20.92
C LEU A 92 6.91 12.36 -21.99
N PRO A 93 7.37 13.63 -21.98
CA PRO A 93 8.46 14.06 -22.84
C PRO A 93 9.70 13.18 -22.67
N LYS A 94 10.45 12.96 -23.74
CA LYS A 94 11.66 12.12 -23.70
C LYS A 94 12.64 12.65 -22.64
N GLY A 95 12.99 11.78 -21.69
CA GLY A 95 13.90 12.12 -20.59
C GLY A 95 13.22 12.70 -19.34
N ALA A 96 11.93 13.05 -19.42
CA ALA A 96 11.14 13.42 -18.25
C ALA A 96 10.75 12.19 -17.42
N LYS A 97 10.51 12.40 -16.13
CA LYS A 97 10.15 11.33 -15.18
C LYS A 97 9.07 11.79 -14.22
N LEU A 98 8.27 10.83 -13.76
CA LEU A 98 7.42 11.01 -12.58
C LEU A 98 8.03 10.24 -11.42
N LEU A 99 8.09 10.89 -10.27
CA LEU A 99 8.71 10.34 -9.07
C LEU A 99 7.74 10.45 -7.92
N VAL A 100 7.83 9.49 -7.01
CA VAL A 100 7.11 9.51 -5.75
C VAL A 100 8.11 9.37 -4.62
N ARG A 101 7.88 10.11 -3.54
CA ARG A 101 8.59 9.99 -2.27
C ARG A 101 7.59 9.77 -1.15
N VAL A 102 7.96 8.97 -0.15
CA VAL A 102 7.18 8.80 1.08
C VAL A 102 8.03 9.26 2.26
N ALA A 103 7.47 10.16 3.06
CA ALA A 103 8.12 10.70 4.25
C ALA A 103 7.22 10.57 5.48
N LEU A 104 7.80 10.79 6.65
CA LEU A 104 7.04 10.97 7.89
C LEU A 104 7.03 12.45 8.26
N GLU A 105 5.85 13.06 8.21
CA GLU A 105 5.62 14.43 8.66
C GLU A 105 4.64 14.37 9.82
N GLU A 106 4.97 14.99 10.95
CA GLU A 106 4.16 14.94 12.18
C GLU A 106 3.76 13.51 12.61
N ARG A 107 4.65 12.53 12.37
CA ARG A 107 4.43 11.09 12.64
C ARG A 107 3.36 10.42 11.75
N ARG A 108 2.98 11.05 10.64
CA ARG A 108 2.06 10.51 9.63
C ARG A 108 2.79 10.28 8.31
N GLY A 109 2.42 9.23 7.59
CA GLY A 109 2.94 8.99 6.24
C GLY A 109 2.39 10.03 5.26
N VAL A 110 3.30 10.72 4.56
CA VAL A 110 2.97 11.69 3.51
C VAL A 110 3.60 11.23 2.22
N ILE A 111 2.84 11.30 1.13
CA ILE A 111 3.31 11.04 -0.22
C ILE A 111 3.49 12.37 -0.97
N ARG A 112 4.64 12.51 -1.61
CA ARG A 112 4.95 13.64 -2.49
C ARG A 112 5.21 13.13 -3.90
N ALA A 113 4.49 13.67 -4.87
CA ALA A 113 4.70 13.35 -6.27
C ALA A 113 5.42 14.49 -6.98
N TYR A 114 6.36 14.15 -7.85
CA TYR A 114 7.17 15.11 -8.60
C TYR A 114 7.16 14.78 -10.08
N TYR A 115 7.18 15.82 -10.89
CA TYR A 115 7.61 15.76 -12.28
C TYR A 115 9.06 16.23 -12.36
N ARG A 116 9.94 15.41 -12.93
CA ARG A 116 11.32 15.79 -13.23
C ARG A 116 11.46 16.05 -14.72
N SER A 117 11.82 17.28 -15.10
CA SER A 117 11.99 17.68 -16.49
C SER A 117 13.18 16.97 -17.15
N PRO A 118 13.30 16.96 -18.49
CA PRO A 118 14.48 16.43 -19.17
C PRO A 118 15.80 17.11 -18.79
N ARG A 119 15.72 18.33 -18.22
CA ARG A 119 16.88 19.08 -17.71
C ARG A 119 17.22 18.76 -16.25
N GLY A 120 16.40 17.94 -15.58
CA GLY A 120 16.61 17.51 -14.19
C GLY A 120 15.92 18.38 -13.14
N GLU A 121 15.17 19.41 -13.54
CA GLU A 121 14.41 20.26 -12.62
C GLU A 121 13.19 19.50 -12.08
N GLU A 122 12.94 19.59 -10.77
CA GLU A 122 11.81 18.93 -10.11
C GLU A 122 10.70 19.92 -9.78
N THR A 123 9.49 19.61 -10.23
CA THR A 123 8.26 20.31 -9.88
C THR A 123 7.42 19.40 -8.98
N GLU A 124 7.07 19.86 -7.79
CA GLU A 124 6.13 19.16 -6.91
C GLU A 124 4.72 19.24 -7.50
N LEU A 125 4.10 18.09 -7.71
CA LEU A 125 2.75 17.99 -8.27
C LEU A 125 1.70 18.04 -7.18
N PHE A 126 1.91 17.29 -6.11
CA PHE A 126 1.02 17.26 -4.95
C PHE A 126 1.72 16.68 -3.72
N VAL A 127 1.14 16.99 -2.56
CA VAL A 127 1.46 16.42 -1.26
C VAL A 127 0.17 15.95 -0.62
N LEU A 128 0.09 14.67 -0.27
CA LEU A 128 -1.12 14.09 0.33
C LEU A 128 -0.76 13.14 1.47
N PRO A 129 -1.65 12.93 2.45
CA PRO A 129 -1.52 11.84 3.39
C PRO A 129 -1.51 10.51 2.63
N ALA A 130 -0.48 9.67 2.86
CA ALA A 130 -0.31 8.43 2.11
C ALA A 130 -1.47 7.44 2.32
N ALA A 131 -2.02 7.41 3.53
CA ALA A 131 -3.20 6.60 3.86
C ALA A 131 -4.43 7.01 3.03
N GLU A 132 -4.69 8.30 2.91
CA GLU A 132 -5.84 8.82 2.16
C GLU A 132 -5.73 8.47 0.68
N LEU A 133 -4.55 8.67 0.09
CA LEU A 133 -4.33 8.34 -1.30
C LEU A 133 -4.43 6.83 -1.56
N LEU A 134 -3.87 5.98 -0.68
CA LEU A 134 -4.01 4.52 -0.81
C LEU A 134 -5.47 4.07 -0.73
N LEU A 135 -6.25 4.59 0.23
CA LEU A 135 -7.66 4.24 0.37
C LEU A 135 -8.48 4.66 -0.86
N ALA A 136 -8.29 5.89 -1.35
CA ALA A 136 -8.94 6.37 -2.55
C ALA A 136 -8.54 5.53 -3.78
N TYR A 137 -7.25 5.24 -3.92
CA TYR A 137 -6.70 4.39 -4.98
C TYR A 137 -7.28 2.97 -4.95
N PHE A 138 -7.26 2.29 -3.81
CA PHE A 138 -7.79 0.93 -3.67
C PHE A 138 -9.28 0.86 -3.97
N LYS A 139 -10.06 1.86 -3.50
CA LYS A 139 -11.48 1.98 -3.82
C LYS A 139 -11.71 2.15 -5.31
N LYS A 140 -11.00 3.08 -5.96
CA LYS A 140 -11.12 3.33 -7.41
C LYS A 140 -10.77 2.10 -8.25
N ARG A 141 -9.84 1.26 -7.77
CA ARG A 141 -9.40 0.04 -8.46
C ARG A 141 -10.21 -1.21 -8.13
N GLY A 142 -11.11 -1.14 -7.15
CA GLY A 142 -11.88 -2.30 -6.70
C GLY A 142 -11.06 -3.31 -5.90
N PHE A 143 -9.97 -2.89 -5.24
CA PHE A 143 -9.16 -3.74 -4.37
C PHE A 143 -9.81 -3.87 -2.98
N GLY A 144 -10.92 -4.60 -2.94
CA GLY A 144 -11.76 -4.73 -1.75
C GLY A 144 -11.04 -5.36 -0.56
N LYS A 145 -10.16 -6.34 -0.80
CA LYS A 145 -9.46 -7.03 0.30
C LYS A 145 -8.34 -6.19 0.88
N LEU A 146 -7.66 -5.40 0.05
CA LEU A 146 -6.74 -4.39 0.54
C LEU A 146 -7.45 -3.34 1.41
N LEU A 147 -8.64 -2.88 1.03
CA LEU A 147 -9.43 -1.94 1.83
C LEU A 147 -9.85 -2.54 3.17
N GLU A 148 -10.41 -3.75 3.16
CA GLU A 148 -10.85 -4.46 4.37
C GLU A 148 -9.70 -4.71 5.34
N ALA A 149 -8.53 -5.08 4.82
CA ALA A 149 -7.37 -5.40 5.64
C ALA A 149 -6.53 -4.17 6.04
N PHE A 150 -6.78 -2.98 5.49
CA PHE A 150 -5.94 -1.81 5.73
C PHE A 150 -5.96 -1.40 7.21
N HIS A 151 -4.79 -1.42 7.86
CA HIS A 151 -4.68 -1.09 9.29
C HIS A 151 -4.01 0.26 9.53
N SER A 152 -2.83 0.48 8.95
CA SER A 152 -2.07 1.72 9.14
C SER A 152 -1.13 1.99 7.97
N SER A 153 -0.73 3.26 7.78
CA SER A 153 0.23 3.66 6.74
C SER A 153 1.18 4.75 7.22
N GLY A 154 2.48 4.50 7.01
CA GLY A 154 3.60 5.40 7.22
C GLY A 154 4.62 5.23 6.08
N LEU A 155 5.91 5.03 6.40
CA LEU A 155 6.90 4.56 5.40
C LEU A 155 6.58 3.14 4.89
N ALA A 156 5.98 2.33 5.76
CA ALA A 156 5.38 1.05 5.45
C ALA A 156 3.89 1.10 5.78
N THR A 157 3.10 0.30 5.07
CA THR A 157 1.68 0.10 5.27
C THR A 157 1.46 -1.30 5.81
N GLU A 158 0.63 -1.40 6.83
CA GLU A 158 0.26 -2.64 7.49
C GLU A 158 -1.15 -3.06 7.10
N PHE A 159 -1.28 -4.32 6.72
CA PHE A 159 -2.55 -4.99 6.49
C PHE A 159 -2.76 -6.07 7.54
N ILE A 160 -3.97 -6.19 8.07
CA ILE A 160 -4.37 -7.24 9.02
C ILE A 160 -5.67 -7.86 8.53
N GLN A 161 -5.65 -9.17 8.26
CA GLN A 161 -6.82 -9.96 7.92
C GLN A 161 -7.01 -11.04 8.97
N LYS A 162 -8.19 -11.09 9.58
CA LYS A 162 -8.54 -12.09 10.59
C LYS A 162 -9.84 -12.76 10.18
N ASN A 163 -9.82 -14.09 10.14
CA ASN A 163 -11.02 -14.89 9.99
C ASN A 163 -11.22 -15.79 11.22
N GLY A 164 -12.40 -15.69 11.84
CA GLY A 164 -12.77 -16.46 13.03
C GLY A 164 -11.98 -16.17 14.31
N GLU A 165 -12.22 -17.01 15.32
CA GLU A 165 -11.59 -16.88 16.64
C GLU A 165 -10.19 -17.50 16.70
N GLU A 166 -9.32 -16.88 17.49
CA GLU A 166 -7.98 -17.41 17.78
C GLU A 166 -8.05 -18.64 18.67
N GLY A 167 -7.08 -19.53 18.51
CA GLY A 167 -7.02 -20.78 19.26
C GLY A 167 -5.61 -21.35 19.32
N ARG A 168 -5.51 -22.67 19.40
CA ARG A 168 -4.22 -23.35 19.32
C ARG A 168 -3.73 -23.29 17.87
N ALA A 169 -2.58 -22.65 17.66
CA ALA A 169 -1.99 -22.56 16.34
C ALA A 169 -1.48 -23.93 15.86
N TYR A 170 -1.71 -24.21 14.58
CA TYR A 170 -1.32 -25.47 13.93
C TYR A 170 0.14 -25.41 13.46
N PRO A 171 0.89 -26.51 13.55
CA PRO A 171 2.24 -26.59 13.00
C PRO A 171 2.22 -26.62 11.46
N PHE A 172 3.38 -26.37 10.86
CA PHE A 172 3.51 -26.18 9.40
C PHE A 172 3.01 -27.40 8.61
N GLU A 173 3.32 -28.60 9.09
CA GLU A 173 2.99 -29.88 8.48
C GLU A 173 1.47 -30.07 8.38
N ALA A 174 0.74 -29.51 9.34
CA ALA A 174 -0.71 -29.61 9.46
C ALA A 174 -1.46 -28.47 8.74
N LEU A 175 -0.76 -27.54 8.08
CA LEU A 175 -1.40 -26.48 7.31
C LEU A 175 -2.10 -27.03 6.07
N PRO A 176 -3.30 -26.53 5.73
CA PRO A 176 -3.95 -26.88 4.48
C PRO A 176 -3.16 -26.34 3.27
N PRO A 177 -3.32 -26.94 2.07
CA PRO A 177 -2.60 -26.52 0.86
C PRO A 177 -2.75 -25.03 0.53
N LYS A 178 -3.94 -24.45 0.76
CA LYS A 178 -4.26 -23.02 0.59
C LYS A 178 -3.29 -22.12 1.38
N MET A 179 -3.11 -22.41 2.67
CA MET A 179 -2.23 -21.67 3.59
C MET A 179 -0.74 -21.80 3.22
N ARG A 180 -0.31 -23.01 2.84
CA ARG A 180 1.06 -23.24 2.35
C ARG A 180 1.34 -22.50 1.05
N ARG A 181 0.34 -22.41 0.16
CA ARG A 181 0.42 -21.66 -1.09
C ARG A 181 0.58 -20.16 -0.81
N ALA A 182 -0.24 -19.59 0.08
CA ALA A 182 -0.12 -18.19 0.49
C ALA A 182 1.29 -17.85 1.01
N LEU A 183 1.89 -18.71 1.84
CA LEU A 183 3.28 -18.53 2.32
C LEU A 183 4.34 -18.54 1.20
N ARG A 184 4.09 -19.23 0.09
CA ARG A 184 4.99 -19.22 -1.08
C ARG A 184 4.77 -17.96 -1.91
N GLU A 185 3.53 -17.60 -2.18
CA GLU A 185 3.17 -16.44 -2.99
C GLU A 185 3.57 -15.13 -2.28
N ALA A 186 3.37 -15.03 -0.96
CA ALA A 186 3.84 -13.89 -0.19
C ALA A 186 5.37 -13.71 -0.27
N ARG A 187 6.12 -14.81 -0.24
CA ARG A 187 7.58 -14.77 -0.44
C ARG A 187 7.94 -14.26 -1.83
N ASP A 188 7.21 -14.67 -2.85
CA ASP A 188 7.43 -14.25 -4.23
C ASP A 188 7.13 -12.75 -4.41
N VAL A 189 6.04 -12.24 -3.82
CA VAL A 189 5.72 -10.81 -3.78
C VAL A 189 6.85 -10.02 -3.11
N LEU A 190 7.30 -10.47 -1.93
CA LEU A 190 8.39 -9.80 -1.20
C LEU A 190 9.69 -9.75 -2.01
N LYS A 191 10.07 -10.86 -2.67
CA LYS A 191 11.34 -10.95 -3.39
C LYS A 191 11.34 -10.28 -4.77
N LYS A 192 10.24 -10.40 -5.52
CA LYS A 192 10.18 -9.98 -6.93
C LYS A 192 9.66 -8.56 -7.10
N HIS A 193 8.86 -8.07 -6.14
CA HIS A 193 8.08 -6.86 -6.32
C HIS A 193 8.31 -5.82 -5.22
N ALA A 194 8.13 -6.20 -3.95
CA ALA A 194 8.22 -5.24 -2.85
C ALA A 194 9.66 -4.90 -2.46
N GLY A 195 10.58 -5.87 -2.55
CA GLY A 195 11.99 -5.77 -2.16
C GLY A 195 12.22 -5.81 -0.65
N VAL A 196 11.31 -5.24 0.14
CA VAL A 196 11.33 -5.26 1.61
C VAL A 196 9.92 -5.55 2.11
N GLY A 197 9.79 -6.22 3.25
CA GLY A 197 8.53 -6.40 3.94
C GLY A 197 8.46 -7.70 4.73
N ARG A 198 7.32 -7.90 5.39
CA ARG A 198 7.06 -9.05 6.24
C ARG A 198 5.62 -9.51 6.11
N PHE A 199 5.43 -10.79 5.84
CA PHE A 199 4.15 -11.48 5.90
C PHE A 199 4.18 -12.48 7.04
N THR A 200 3.14 -12.50 7.86
CA THR A 200 2.94 -13.49 8.91
C THR A 200 1.60 -14.16 8.77
N LEU A 201 1.56 -15.47 9.01
CA LEU A 201 0.34 -16.27 9.03
C LEU A 201 0.31 -17.12 10.30
N VAL A 202 -0.81 -17.08 11.01
CA VAL A 202 -1.16 -18.01 12.08
C VAL A 202 -2.47 -18.69 11.70
N TYR A 203 -2.48 -20.03 11.73
CA TYR A 203 -3.67 -20.82 11.40
C TYR A 203 -4.15 -21.60 12.62
N PHE A 204 -5.46 -21.60 12.87
CA PHE A 204 -6.09 -22.16 14.08
C PHE A 204 -7.01 -23.35 13.77
N GLY A 205 -6.94 -23.90 12.55
CA GLY A 205 -7.87 -24.93 12.10
C GLY A 205 -9.20 -24.35 11.66
N LYS A 206 -10.20 -25.21 11.47
CA LYS A 206 -11.52 -24.81 11.02
C LYS A 206 -12.52 -24.57 12.16
N ASN A 207 -13.53 -23.75 11.91
CA ASN A 207 -14.69 -23.62 12.81
C ASN A 207 -15.69 -24.76 12.59
N LYS A 208 -16.87 -24.69 13.24
CA LYS A 208 -17.92 -25.72 13.10
C LYS A 208 -18.59 -25.71 11.73
N ASP A 209 -18.46 -24.61 11.00
CA ASP A 209 -19.03 -24.39 9.66
C ASP A 209 -18.00 -24.70 8.55
N ASP A 210 -16.89 -25.38 8.90
CA ASP A 210 -15.80 -25.77 8.00
C ASP A 210 -14.99 -24.59 7.39
N GLU A 211 -15.11 -23.40 7.98
CA GLU A 211 -14.38 -22.20 7.58
C GLU A 211 -13.02 -22.11 8.29
N ASP A 212 -12.00 -21.67 7.54
CA ASP A 212 -10.63 -21.54 8.01
C ASP A 212 -10.48 -20.39 9.02
N ARG A 213 -9.94 -20.67 10.21
CA ARG A 213 -9.63 -19.64 11.21
C ARG A 213 -8.16 -19.26 11.14
N TYR A 214 -7.86 -17.98 10.95
CA TYR A 214 -6.50 -17.52 10.81
C TYR A 214 -6.35 -16.02 11.11
N VAL A 215 -5.10 -15.62 11.33
CA VAL A 215 -4.68 -14.22 11.32
C VAL A 215 -3.50 -14.08 10.38
N VAL A 216 -3.61 -13.11 9.47
CA VAL A 216 -2.53 -12.66 8.61
C VAL A 216 -2.22 -11.21 8.91
N THR A 217 -0.93 -10.90 8.93
CA THR A 217 -0.42 -9.53 8.94
C THR A 217 0.58 -9.38 7.80
N TRP A 218 0.50 -8.26 7.08
CA TRP A 218 1.43 -7.95 6.00
C TRP A 218 1.91 -6.52 6.11
N LEU A 219 3.22 -6.35 6.27
CA LEU A 219 3.91 -5.07 6.24
C LEU A 219 4.65 -4.92 4.91
N LEU A 220 4.33 -3.87 4.15
CA LEU A 220 4.92 -3.55 2.84
C LEU A 220 5.32 -2.08 2.77
N PRO A 221 6.40 -1.70 2.06
CA PRO A 221 6.70 -0.31 1.76
C PRO A 221 5.51 0.40 1.14
N THR A 222 5.09 1.51 1.74
CA THR A 222 3.92 2.29 1.27
C THR A 222 4.09 2.71 -0.18
N ILE A 223 5.31 3.12 -0.55
CA ILE A 223 5.64 3.54 -1.91
C ILE A 223 5.44 2.44 -2.96
N ARG A 224 5.58 1.16 -2.58
CA ARG A 224 5.42 0.01 -3.48
C ARG A 224 3.95 -0.32 -3.74
N LEU A 225 3.04 0.08 -2.85
CA LEU A 225 1.60 -0.16 -3.01
C LEU A 225 0.94 0.74 -4.05
N PHE A 226 1.65 1.77 -4.51
CA PHE A 226 1.22 2.62 -5.62
C PHE A 226 1.53 2.01 -6.99
N ASP A 227 2.26 0.89 -7.04
CA ASP A 227 2.37 0.07 -8.23
C ASP A 227 1.15 -0.85 -8.35
N VAL A 228 0.44 -0.76 -9.48
CA VAL A 228 -0.80 -1.50 -9.75
C VAL A 228 -0.57 -3.00 -9.71
N ASP A 229 0.55 -3.48 -10.23
CA ASP A 229 0.83 -4.91 -10.31
C ASP A 229 1.09 -5.45 -8.88
N VAL A 230 1.73 -4.64 -8.01
CA VAL A 230 1.95 -5.02 -6.61
C VAL A 230 0.65 -5.05 -5.83
N ALA A 231 -0.15 -3.98 -5.90
CA ALA A 231 -1.43 -3.90 -5.21
C ALA A 231 -2.37 -5.04 -5.62
N GLU A 232 -2.47 -5.32 -6.93
CA GLU A 232 -3.31 -6.41 -7.44
C GLU A 232 -2.87 -7.79 -6.93
N HIS A 233 -1.56 -8.07 -6.86
CA HIS A 233 -1.08 -9.35 -6.31
C HIS A 233 -1.39 -9.50 -4.82
N VAL A 234 -1.26 -8.41 -4.04
CA VAL A 234 -1.56 -8.44 -2.60
C VAL A 234 -3.06 -8.64 -2.38
N ASP A 235 -3.90 -7.89 -3.10
CA ASP A 235 -5.37 -8.03 -3.02
C ASP A 235 -5.82 -9.45 -3.36
N LYS A 236 -5.29 -10.04 -4.45
CA LYS A 236 -5.58 -11.43 -4.84
C LYS A 236 -5.14 -12.45 -3.80
N LEU A 237 -3.99 -12.24 -3.14
CA LEU A 237 -3.52 -13.16 -2.11
C LEU A 237 -4.42 -13.12 -0.88
N LEU A 238 -4.82 -11.91 -0.44
CA LEU A 238 -5.77 -11.75 0.66
C LEU A 238 -7.14 -12.34 0.31
N ALA A 239 -7.62 -12.14 -0.92
CA ALA A 239 -8.86 -12.75 -1.42
C ALA A 239 -8.77 -14.28 -1.44
N ALA A 240 -7.61 -14.84 -1.79
CA ALA A 240 -7.40 -16.28 -1.85
C ALA A 240 -7.24 -16.93 -0.47
N LEU A 241 -7.30 -16.16 0.63
CA LEU A 241 -7.32 -16.66 2.01
C LEU A 241 -8.73 -16.77 2.60
N ASP A 242 -9.65 -15.94 2.13
CA ASP A 242 -11.09 -16.09 2.39
C ASP A 242 -11.65 -17.32 1.64
#